data_AF-A0A7C2MS72-F1
#
_entry.id   AF-A0A7C2MS72-F1
#
_cell.length_a   1.000
_cell.length_b   1.000
_cell.length_c   1.000
_cell.angle_alpha   90.00
_cell.angle_beta   90.00
_cell.angle_gamma   90.00
#
_symmetry.space_group_name_H-M   'P 1'
#
loop_
_entity.id
_entity.type
_entity.pdbx_description
1 polymer ?
#
loop_
_entity_poly.entity_id
_entity_poly.type
_entity_poly.pdbx_seq_one_letter_code
_entity_poly.pdbx_strand_id
1 'polypeptide(L)' 'MQWETVIGLEIHAQLATKSKIFSGSSTAFGAEPNTQANVVDLGMPGSLPVLNAEAVRLAVTFGLAVGAVVNH' A
#
# COMPACT_ATOMS: atom_id res chain seq x y z
N MET A 1 -39.20 10.75 -19.13
CA MET A 1 -37.72 10.81 -19.05
C MET A 1 -37.24 9.42 -18.69
N GLN A 2 -36.39 8.82 -19.52
CA GLN A 2 -35.66 7.61 -19.14
C GLN A 2 -34.32 8.09 -18.59
N TRP A 3 -34.02 7.77 -17.34
CA TRP A 3 -32.76 8.11 -16.69
C TRP A 3 -31.83 6.90 -16.72
N GLU A 4 -30.53 7.15 -16.77
CA GLU A 4 -29.49 6.14 -16.68
C GLU A 4 -28.64 6.39 -15.42
N THR A 5 -28.46 5.36 -14.61
CA THR A 5 -27.62 5.43 -13.40
C THR A 5 -26.21 4.97 -13.75
N VAL A 6 -25.22 5.82 -13.46
CA VAL A 6 -23.80 5.53 -13.63
C VAL A 6 -23.13 5.49 -12.25
N ILE A 7 -22.40 4.42 -11.96
CA ILE A 7 -21.74 4.20 -10.67
C ILE A 7 -20.24 3.96 -10.90
N GLY A 8 -19.40 4.71 -10.19
CA GLY A 8 -17.96 4.47 -10.07
C GLY A 8 -17.62 4.02 -8.66
N LEU A 9 -16.62 3.16 -8.52
CA LEU A 9 -16.12 2.67 -7.24
C LEU A 9 -14.64 2.99 -7.09
N GLU A 10 -14.24 3.39 -5.90
CA GLU A 10 -12.84 3.50 -5.50
C GLU A 10 -12.55 2.41 -4.45
N ILE A 11 -11.57 1.56 -4.72
CA ILE A 11 -11.23 0.42 -3.86
C ILE A 11 -9.79 0.58 -3.37
N HIS A 12 -9.58 0.48 -2.07
CA HIS A 12 -8.26 0.37 -1.46
C HIS A 12 -8.07 -1.06 -0.95
N ALA A 13 -6.97 -1.71 -1.33
CA ALA A 13 -6.62 -3.06 -0.89
C ALA A 13 -5.27 -3.03 -0.16
N GLN A 14 -5.26 -3.51 1.09
CA GLN A 14 -4.03 -3.61 1.86
C GLN A 14 -3.21 -4.83 1.42
N LEU A 15 -1.99 -4.60 0.93
CA LEU A 15 -1.08 -5.67 0.55
C LEU A 15 -0.59 -6.41 1.80
N ALA A 16 -0.59 -7.75 1.73
CA ALA A 16 -0.18 -8.64 2.82
C ALA A 16 1.35 -8.73 2.97
N THR A 17 2.04 -7.59 3.04
CA THR A 17 3.48 -7.51 3.33
C THR A 17 3.74 -7.69 4.82
N LYS A 18 4.97 -8.04 5.21
CA LYS A 18 5.39 -8.10 6.63
C LYS A 18 5.86 -6.76 7.18
N SER A 19 6.32 -5.87 6.31
CA SER A 19 6.80 -4.52 6.64
C SER A 19 6.10 -3.47 5.80
N LYS A 20 6.14 -2.21 6.24
CA LYS A 20 5.55 -1.07 5.54
C LYS A 20 6.21 -0.83 4.19
N ILE A 21 5.57 0.01 3.36
CA ILE A 21 5.99 0.25 1.97
C ILE A 21 7.32 1.01 1.86
N PHE A 22 7.63 1.90 2.81
CA PHE A 22 8.83 2.75 2.79
C PHE A 22 9.77 2.54 4.00
N SER A 23 9.44 1.63 4.91
CA SER A 23 10.17 1.42 6.16
C SER A 23 10.12 -0.04 6.61
N GLY A 24 11.04 -0.41 7.51
CA GLY A 24 11.12 -1.77 8.06
C GLY A 24 10.08 -2.09 9.15
N SER A 25 9.22 -1.15 9.53
CA SER A 25 8.23 -1.38 10.60
C SER A 25 7.17 -2.39 10.19
N SER A 26 6.66 -3.14 11.16
CA SER A 26 5.63 -4.16 10.95
C SER A 26 4.31 -3.58 10.45
N THR A 27 3.57 -4.37 9.67
CA THR A 27 2.18 -4.16 9.23
C THR A 27 1.17 -5.00 10.02
N ALA A 28 1.62 -5.76 11.01
CA ALA A 28 0.77 -6.67 11.78
C ALA A 28 -0.27 -5.91 12.62
N PHE A 29 -1.53 -6.32 12.53
CA PHE A 29 -2.62 -5.75 13.31
C PHE A 29 -2.47 -6.01 14.82
N GLY A 30 -3.02 -5.11 15.65
CA GLY A 30 -3.21 -5.32 17.08
C GLY A 30 -2.05 -4.93 18.00
N ALA A 31 -1.06 -4.17 17.50
CA ALA A 31 0.00 -3.64 18.34
C ALA A 31 -0.45 -2.41 19.16
N GLU A 32 0.24 -2.16 20.26
CA GLU A 32 0.04 -0.96 21.09
C GLU A 32 0.32 0.32 20.28
N PRO A 33 -0.34 1.45 20.62
CA PRO A 33 -0.16 2.71 19.92
C PRO A 33 1.31 3.12 19.79
N ASN A 34 1.71 3.51 18.58
CA ASN A 34 3.06 3.99 18.24
C ASN A 34 4.21 2.99 18.44
N THR A 35 3.95 1.69 18.69
CA THR A 35 5.01 0.69 18.87
C THR A 35 5.54 0.08 17.57
N GLN A 36 4.74 0.12 16.49
CA GLN A 36 5.16 -0.26 15.14
C GLN A 36 5.49 0.96 14.29
N ALA A 37 6.28 1.89 14.84
CA ALA A 37 6.70 3.11 14.17
C ALA A 37 8.22 3.29 14.28
N ASN A 38 8.83 3.85 13.25
CA ASN A 38 10.24 4.26 13.25
C ASN A 38 10.38 5.70 12.74
N VAL A 39 11.62 6.19 12.62
CA VAL A 39 11.90 7.57 12.19
C VAL A 39 11.32 7.95 10.82
N VAL A 40 11.17 6.99 9.89
CA VAL A 40 10.54 7.19 8.58
C VAL A 40 9.03 7.32 8.74
N ASP A 41 8.41 6.43 9.51
CA ASP A 41 6.95 6.44 9.74
C ASP A 41 6.49 7.69 10.48
N LEU A 42 7.34 8.22 11.35
CA LEU A 42 7.10 9.43 12.13
C LEU A 42 7.45 10.72 11.36
N GLY A 43 7.96 10.60 10.13
CA GLY A 43 8.31 11.76 9.31
C GLY A 43 9.44 12.62 9.91
N MET A 44 10.38 12.01 10.62
CA MET A 44 11.44 12.74 11.31
C MET A 44 12.39 13.41 10.30
N PRO A 45 12.95 14.60 10.62
CA PRO A 45 13.91 15.28 9.75
C PRO A 45 15.10 14.40 9.40
N GLY A 46 15.46 14.35 8.11
CA GLY A 46 16.57 13.55 7.61
C GLY A 46 16.27 12.08 7.37
N SER A 47 15.03 11.62 7.60
CA SER A 47 14.60 10.27 7.21
C SER A 47 14.42 10.15 5.69
N LEU A 48 14.75 8.98 5.13
CA LEU A 48 14.62 8.69 3.70
C LEU A 48 13.80 7.39 3.50
N PRO A 49 12.90 7.35 2.50
CA PRO A 49 12.11 6.16 2.22
C PRO A 49 12.93 5.07 1.55
N VAL A 50 12.66 3.79 1.89
CA VAL A 50 13.20 2.63 1.18
C VAL A 50 12.05 1.76 0.71
N LEU A 51 11.87 1.67 -0.61
CA LEU A 51 10.76 0.95 -1.21
C LEU A 51 10.81 -0.55 -0.91
N ASN A 52 9.68 -1.10 -0.47
CA ASN A 52 9.51 -2.51 -0.19
C ASN A 52 9.32 -3.32 -1.48
N ALA A 53 10.29 -4.17 -1.81
CA ALA A 53 10.26 -5.03 -3.00
C ALA A 53 9.04 -5.97 -3.03
N GLU A 54 8.57 -6.44 -1.88
CA GLU A 54 7.39 -7.32 -1.81
C GLU A 54 6.10 -6.55 -2.10
N ALA A 55 6.01 -5.28 -1.67
CA ALA A 55 4.88 -4.43 -2.04
C ALA A 55 4.80 -4.24 -3.55
N VAL A 56 5.93 -4.00 -4.22
CA VAL A 56 6.01 -3.91 -5.69
C VAL A 56 5.59 -5.22 -6.34
N ARG A 57 6.13 -6.35 -5.86
CA ARG A 57 5.80 -7.69 -6.39
C ARG A 57 4.30 -7.97 -6.31
N LEU A 58 3.67 -7.69 -5.17
CA LEU A 58 2.24 -7.89 -4.97
C LEU A 58 1.40 -6.93 -5.84
N ALA A 59 1.79 -5.66 -5.95
CA ALA A 59 1.11 -4.69 -6.79
C ALA A 59 1.16 -5.06 -8.29
N VAL A 60 2.32 -5.48 -8.78
CA VAL A 60 2.48 -5.96 -10.18
C VAL A 60 1.67 -7.24 -10.39
N THR A 61 1.70 -8.17 -9.42
CA THR A 61 0.90 -9.40 -9.48
C THR A 61 -0.59 -9.08 -9.58
N PHE A 62 -1.09 -8.14 -8.77
CA PHE A 62 -2.47 -7.69 -8.83
C PHE A 62 -2.80 -7.05 -10.19
N GLY A 63 -1.94 -6.15 -10.68
CA GLY A 63 -2.10 -5.50 -11.98
C GLY A 63 -2.24 -6.50 -13.13
N LEU A 64 -1.37 -7.51 -13.18
CA LEU A 64 -1.46 -8.58 -14.17
C LEU A 64 -2.73 -9.43 -14.01
N ALA A 65 -3.12 -9.74 -12.77
CA ALA A 65 -4.31 -10.55 -12.49
C ALA A 65 -5.63 -9.88 -12.94
N VAL A 66 -5.69 -8.55 -12.93
CA VAL A 66 -6.87 -7.79 -13.39
C VAL A 66 -6.77 -7.33 -14.85
N GLY A 67 -5.76 -7.79 -15.60
CA GLY A 67 -5.56 -7.43 -17.00
C GLY A 67 -5.14 -5.96 -17.22
N ALA A 68 -4.55 -5.32 -16.22
CA ALA A 68 -4.02 -3.96 -16.36
C ALA A 68 -2.72 -3.94 -17.18
N VAL A 69 -2.45 -2.81 -17.81
CA VAL A 69 -1.15 -2.53 -18.43
C VAL A 69 -0.18 -2.06 -17.34
N VAL A 70 0.86 -2.85 -17.08
CA VAL A 70 1.92 -2.48 -16.12
C VAL A 70 2.97 -1.64 -16.85
N ASN A 71 3.23 -0.44 -16.33
CA ASN A 71 4.23 0.46 -16.91
C ASN A 71 5.66 -0.01 -16.65
N HIS A 72 6.56 0.33 -17.57
CA HIS A 72 7.99 0.03 -17.55
C HIS A 72 8.83 1.27 -17.21
#